data_AF-A0AAV5SCK7-F1
#
_entry.id   AF-A0AAV5SCK7-F1
#
_cell.length_a   1.000
_cell.length_b   1.000
_cell.length_c   1.000
_cell.angle_alpha   90.00
_cell.angle_beta   90.00
_cell.angle_gamma   90.00
#
_symmetry.space_group_name_H-M   'P 1'
#
loop_
_entity.id
_entity.type
_entity.pdbx_description
1 polymer ?
#
loop_
_entity_poly.entity_id
_entity_poly.type
_entity_poly.pdbx_seq_one_letter_code
_entity_poly.pdbx_strand_id
1 'polypeptide(L)'
;MSERENASNLQAQPLAANADWQRLQQQRAYLERQLAERVQLEQQLRELYGCLAACASPEDLQEQLERCRGLLARIFTAEGRAKRLPLQTSLLELDWERYGIDIAAYVAAEESLVAQCPPGTLD
;
A
#
# COMPACT_ATOMS: atom_id res chain seq x y z
N MET A 1 -8.03 35.18 2.82
CA MET A 1 -7.83 35.01 1.37
C MET A 1 -8.97 34.16 0.87
N SER A 2 -9.62 34.58 -0.20
CA SER A 2 -10.93 34.05 -0.59
C SER A 2 -10.75 32.69 -1.30
N GLU A 3 -11.65 31.73 -1.09
CA GLU A 3 -11.60 30.37 -1.69
C GLU A 3 -11.40 30.39 -3.21
N ARG A 4 -11.90 31.44 -3.88
CA ARG A 4 -11.69 31.70 -5.31
C ARG A 4 -10.23 32.00 -5.69
N GLU A 5 -9.46 32.65 -4.83
CA GLU A 5 -8.03 32.89 -5.06
C GLU A 5 -7.22 31.61 -4.92
N ASN A 6 -7.59 30.71 -4.00
CA ASN A 6 -6.93 29.42 -3.84
C ASN A 6 -7.19 28.51 -5.05
N ALA A 7 -8.43 28.41 -5.51
CA ALA A 7 -8.79 27.63 -6.71
C ALA A 7 -8.09 28.15 -7.98
N SER A 8 -8.02 29.48 -8.16
CA SER A 8 -7.30 30.10 -9.27
C SER A 8 -5.78 29.85 -9.21
N ASN A 9 -5.18 29.96 -8.02
CA ASN A 9 -3.75 29.66 -7.83
C ASN A 9 -3.42 28.18 -8.06
N LEU A 10 -4.34 27.28 -7.75
CA LEU A 10 -4.20 25.85 -8.03
C LEU A 10 -4.25 25.52 -9.52
N GLN A 11 -5.15 26.17 -10.26
CA GLN A 11 -5.23 26.03 -11.71
C GLN A 11 -4.04 26.67 -12.43
N ALA A 12 -3.42 27.69 -11.83
CA ALA A 12 -2.25 28.37 -12.38
C ALA A 12 -0.92 27.67 -12.08
N GLN A 13 -0.83 26.89 -10.99
CA GLN A 13 0.38 26.15 -10.65
C GLN A 13 0.43 24.80 -11.37
N PRO A 14 1.53 24.46 -12.06
CA PRO A 14 1.71 23.13 -12.61
C PRO A 14 1.64 22.10 -11.48
N LEU A 15 0.87 21.01 -11.64
CA LEU A 15 0.72 19.95 -10.63
C LEU A 15 2.07 19.46 -10.05
N ALA A 16 3.13 19.47 -10.86
CA ALA A 16 4.49 19.09 -10.45
C ALA A 16 5.08 19.99 -9.34
N ALA A 17 4.60 21.23 -9.19
CA ALA A 17 5.02 22.17 -8.14
C ALA A 17 4.16 22.08 -6.88
N ASN A 18 3.05 21.32 -6.90
CA ASN A 18 2.19 21.16 -5.73
C ASN A 18 2.81 20.15 -4.74
N ALA A 19 3.10 20.61 -3.52
CA ALA A 19 3.70 19.79 -2.47
C ALA A 19 2.83 18.60 -2.04
N ASP A 20 1.51 18.77 -2.02
CA ASP A 20 0.58 17.70 -1.64
C ASP A 20 0.49 16.65 -2.75
N TRP A 21 0.55 17.06 -4.02
CA TRP A 21 0.70 16.14 -5.15
C TRP A 21 2.00 15.34 -5.07
N GLN A 22 3.12 15.98 -4.73
CA GLN A 22 4.40 15.29 -4.55
C GLN A 22 4.34 14.27 -3.41
N ARG A 23 3.69 14.61 -2.29
CA ARG A 23 3.48 13.68 -1.16
C ARG A 23 2.63 12.48 -1.56
N LEU A 24 1.54 12.69 -2.30
CA LEU A 24 0.73 11.60 -2.83
C LEU A 24 1.53 10.68 -3.77
N GLN A 25 2.34 11.25 -4.67
CA GLN A 25 3.19 10.46 -5.56
C GLN A 25 4.23 9.63 -4.80
N GLN A 26 4.84 10.21 -3.75
CA GLN A 26 5.77 9.48 -2.90
C GLN A 26 5.09 8.34 -2.15
N GLN A 27 3.91 8.59 -1.57
CA GLN A 27 3.15 7.55 -0.88
C GLN A 27 2.70 6.46 -1.84
N ARG A 28 2.23 6.82 -3.05
CA ARG A 28 1.89 5.86 -4.09
C ARG A 28 3.07 4.97 -4.44
N ALA A 29 4.23 5.55 -4.74
CA ALA A 29 5.44 4.80 -5.08
C ALA A 29 5.88 3.87 -3.93
N TYR A 30 5.76 4.34 -2.69
CA TYR A 30 6.00 3.52 -1.50
C TYR A 30 5.05 2.32 -1.43
N LEU A 31 3.74 2.56 -1.57
CA LEU A 31 2.71 1.51 -1.53
C LEU A 31 2.84 0.51 -2.68
N GLU A 32 3.13 0.97 -3.90
CA GLU A 32 3.38 0.11 -5.06
C GLU A 32 4.59 -0.80 -4.83
N ARG A 33 5.68 -0.26 -4.27
CA ARG A 33 6.85 -1.06 -3.90
C ARG A 33 6.52 -2.07 -2.81
N GLN A 34 5.79 -1.67 -1.77
CA GLN A 34 5.36 -2.57 -0.71
C GLN A 34 4.47 -3.70 -1.26
N LEU A 35 3.55 -3.39 -2.17
CA LEU A 35 2.71 -4.38 -2.83
C LEU A 35 3.57 -5.39 -3.62
N ALA A 36 4.53 -4.92 -4.41
CA ALA A 36 5.44 -5.81 -5.14
C ALA A 36 6.25 -6.72 -4.22
N GLU A 37 6.77 -6.18 -3.10
CA GLU A 37 7.49 -6.94 -2.08
C GLU A 37 6.59 -8.02 -1.45
N ARG A 38 5.31 -7.71 -1.19
CA ARG A 38 4.32 -8.67 -0.64
C ARG A 38 3.96 -9.77 -1.63
N VAL A 39 3.72 -9.43 -2.90
CA VAL A 39 3.44 -10.40 -3.97
C VAL A 39 4.61 -11.36 -4.14
N GLN A 40 5.85 -10.84 -4.10
CA GLN A 40 7.03 -11.68 -4.18
C GLN A 40 7.16 -12.63 -2.98
N LEU A 41 6.88 -12.16 -1.76
CA LEU A 41 6.90 -12.99 -0.56
C LEU A 41 5.83 -14.09 -0.63
N GLU A 42 4.62 -13.76 -1.09
CA GLU A 42 3.55 -14.74 -1.27
C GLU A 42 3.94 -15.85 -2.26
N GLN A 43 4.59 -15.49 -3.37
CA GLN A 43 5.11 -16.47 -4.33
C GLN A 43 6.16 -17.40 -3.70
N GLN A 44 7.10 -16.83 -2.93
CA GLN A 44 8.13 -17.61 -2.22
C GLN A 44 7.51 -18.56 -1.19
N LEU A 45 6.48 -18.11 -0.46
CA LEU A 45 5.76 -18.96 0.49
C LEU A 45 5.03 -20.09 -0.23
N ARG A 46 4.37 -19.82 -1.37
CA ARG A 46 3.72 -20.85 -2.18
C ARG A 46 4.71 -21.90 -2.68
N GLU A 47 5.89 -21.47 -3.14
CA GLU A 47 6.97 -22.36 -3.55
C GLU A 47 7.42 -23.25 -2.38
N LEU A 48 7.64 -22.67 -1.20
CA LEU A 48 8.00 -23.40 0.01
C LEU A 48 6.91 -24.42 0.40
N TYR A 49 5.64 -24.01 0.40
CA TYR A 49 4.52 -24.93 0.67
C TYR A 49 4.45 -26.07 -0.34
N GLY A 50 4.75 -25.81 -1.62
CA GLY A 50 4.84 -26.86 -2.64
C GLY A 50 5.95 -27.87 -2.33
N CYS A 51 7.13 -27.40 -1.93
CA CYS A 51 8.25 -28.28 -1.53
C CYS A 51 7.90 -29.11 -0.29
N LEU A 52 7.25 -28.50 0.71
CA LEU A 52 6.86 -29.19 1.94
C LEU A 52 5.72 -30.19 1.71
N ALA A 53 4.77 -29.88 0.83
CA ALA A 53 3.67 -30.77 0.48
C ALA A 53 4.14 -32.06 -0.23
N ALA A 54 5.31 -32.03 -0.85
CA ALA A 54 5.92 -33.19 -1.49
C ALA A 54 6.69 -34.10 -0.51
N CYS A 55 6.84 -33.72 0.75
CA CYS A 55 7.53 -34.52 1.76
C CYS A 55 6.61 -35.64 2.27
N ALA A 56 7.02 -36.89 2.08
CA ALA A 56 6.27 -38.06 2.56
C ALA A 56 6.81 -38.63 3.88
N SER A 57 8.06 -38.28 4.23
CA SER A 57 8.73 -38.72 5.45
C SER A 57 9.49 -37.59 6.16
N PRO A 58 9.84 -37.76 7.45
CA PRO A 58 10.67 -36.81 8.17
C PRO A 58 12.08 -36.67 7.60
N GLU A 59 12.65 -37.75 7.04
CA GLU A 59 13.95 -37.68 6.35
C GLU A 59 13.86 -36.84 5.07
N ASP A 60 12.78 -37.01 4.28
CA ASP A 60 12.53 -36.18 3.09
C ASP A 60 12.39 -34.71 3.45
N LEU A 61 11.74 -34.42 4.58
CA LEU A 61 11.57 -33.05 5.06
C LEU A 61 12.92 -32.38 5.32
N GLN A 62 13.85 -33.08 5.97
CA GLN A 62 15.17 -32.53 6.25
C GLN A 62 15.95 -32.26 4.95
N GLU A 63 15.88 -33.16 3.98
CA GLU A 63 16.50 -32.97 2.67
C GLU A 63 15.87 -31.81 1.90
N GLN A 64 14.54 -31.70 1.89
CA GLN A 64 13.84 -30.59 1.24
C GLN A 64 14.13 -29.24 1.91
N LEU A 65 14.26 -29.20 3.24
CA LEU A 65 14.63 -27.98 3.96
C LEU A 65 16.05 -27.51 3.60
N GLU A 66 17.02 -28.42 3.47
CA GLU A 66 18.36 -28.05 3.02
C GLU A 66 18.36 -27.59 1.56
N ARG A 67 17.59 -28.26 0.69
CA ARG A 67 17.41 -27.83 -0.71
C ARG A 67 16.76 -26.45 -0.81
N CYS A 68 15.82 -26.14 0.09
CA CYS A 68 15.11 -24.86 0.15
C CYS A 68 15.82 -23.82 1.02
N ARG A 69 17.03 -24.07 1.52
CA ARG A 69 17.73 -23.17 2.45
C ARG A 69 17.86 -21.74 1.91
N GLY A 70 18.15 -21.58 0.63
CA GLY A 70 18.20 -20.27 -0.02
C GLY A 70 16.84 -19.56 -0.06
N LEU A 71 15.76 -20.29 -0.30
CA LEU A 71 14.39 -19.79 -0.27
C LEU A 71 13.98 -19.37 1.16
N LEU A 72 14.26 -20.21 2.14
CA LEU A 72 14.02 -19.93 3.56
C LEU A 72 14.77 -18.67 4.03
N ALA A 73 16.04 -18.51 3.63
CA ALA A 73 16.82 -17.32 3.96
C ALA A 73 16.17 -16.04 3.40
N ARG A 74 15.62 -16.09 2.19
CA ARG A 74 14.92 -14.96 1.56
C ARG A 74 13.61 -14.64 2.30
N ILE A 75 12.80 -15.66 2.59
CA ILE A 75 11.54 -15.52 3.35
C ILE A 75 11.81 -14.91 4.71
N PHE A 76 12.75 -15.46 5.49
CA PHE A 76 13.06 -14.94 6.83
C PHE A 76 13.65 -13.53 6.78
N THR A 77 14.41 -13.19 5.75
CA THR A 77 14.89 -11.81 5.56
C THR A 77 13.73 -10.86 5.28
N ALA A 78 12.79 -11.24 4.42
CA ALA A 78 11.61 -10.44 4.10
C ALA A 78 10.69 -10.27 5.32
N GLU A 79 10.42 -11.33 6.06
CA GLU A 79 9.66 -11.26 7.31
C GLU A 79 10.37 -10.41 8.37
N GLY A 80 11.68 -10.57 8.52
CA GLY A 80 12.49 -9.79 9.44
C GLY A 80 12.44 -8.30 9.12
N ARG A 81 12.47 -7.93 7.84
CA ARG A 81 12.28 -6.54 7.39
C ARG A 81 10.87 -6.04 7.68
N ALA A 82 9.84 -6.81 7.37
CA ALA A 82 8.45 -6.45 7.61
C ALA A 82 8.12 -6.26 9.10
N LYS A 83 8.77 -7.01 10.00
CA LYS A 83 8.63 -6.82 11.45
C LYS A 83 9.32 -5.56 11.97
N ARG A 84 10.44 -5.15 11.35
CA ARG A 84 11.22 -3.96 11.76
C ARG A 84 10.66 -2.67 11.19
N LEU A 85 10.15 -2.73 9.96
CA LEU A 85 9.39 -1.66 9.33
C LEU A 85 7.95 -2.14 9.16
N PRO A 86 7.12 -2.08 10.21
CA PRO A 86 5.70 -2.23 10.02
C PRO A 86 5.24 -1.21 8.97
N LEU A 87 4.33 -1.62 8.10
CA LEU A 87 3.71 -0.76 7.10
C LEU A 87 3.21 0.50 7.81
N GLN A 88 3.86 1.63 7.53
CA GLN A 88 3.38 2.92 7.99
C GLN A 88 2.26 3.34 7.04
N THR A 89 1.08 2.75 7.24
CA THR A 89 -0.16 3.10 6.54
C THR A 89 -0.83 4.29 7.20
N SER A 90 -0.08 5.23 7.78
CA SER A 90 -0.65 6.53 8.11
C SER A 90 -1.21 7.08 6.81
N LEU A 91 -2.54 7.08 6.70
CA LEU A 91 -3.25 7.64 5.56
C LEU A 91 -2.77 9.08 5.43
N LEU A 92 -2.29 9.43 4.24
CA LEU A 92 -1.92 10.81 3.99
C LEU A 92 -3.25 11.57 3.95
N GLU A 93 -3.54 12.29 5.01
CA GLU A 93 -4.70 13.15 5.07
C GLU A 93 -4.36 14.44 4.30
N LEU A 94 -5.13 14.67 3.24
CA LEU A 94 -5.11 15.94 2.54
C LEU A 94 -6.17 16.83 3.14
N ASP A 95 -5.79 18.07 3.39
CA ASP A 95 -6.74 19.13 3.73
C ASP A 95 -7.42 19.58 2.44
N TRP A 96 -8.56 18.96 2.11
CA TRP A 96 -9.33 19.23 0.90
C TRP A 96 -10.07 20.58 0.96
N GLU A 97 -10.35 21.09 2.15
CA GLU A 97 -10.96 22.41 2.34
C GLU A 97 -10.04 23.52 1.84
N ARG A 98 -8.71 23.34 1.98
CA ARG A 98 -7.70 24.23 1.38
C ARG A 98 -7.87 24.39 -0.14
N TYR A 99 -8.41 23.37 -0.80
CA TYR A 99 -8.70 23.32 -2.24
C TYR A 99 -10.13 23.78 -2.58
N GLY A 100 -10.93 24.18 -1.58
CA GLY A 100 -12.34 24.52 -1.74
C GLY A 100 -13.23 23.32 -2.00
N ILE A 101 -12.79 22.11 -1.63
CA ILE A 101 -13.54 20.87 -1.80
C ILE A 101 -14.01 20.39 -0.44
N ASP A 102 -15.33 20.41 -0.23
CA ASP A 102 -15.97 19.67 0.86
C ASP A 102 -16.15 18.21 0.41
N ILE A 103 -15.40 17.30 1.03
CA ILE A 103 -15.42 15.88 0.68
C ILE A 103 -16.79 15.26 0.97
N ALA A 104 -17.42 15.62 2.08
CA ALA A 104 -18.71 15.04 2.47
C ALA A 104 -19.79 15.44 1.48
N ALA A 105 -19.82 16.72 1.09
CA ALA A 105 -20.71 17.20 0.04
C ALA A 105 -20.39 16.60 -1.34
N TYR A 106 -19.11 16.45 -1.67
CA TYR A 106 -18.66 15.87 -2.94
C TYR A 106 -19.05 14.39 -3.07
N VAL A 107 -18.81 13.59 -2.03
CA VAL A 107 -19.17 12.16 -2.00
C VAL A 107 -20.68 11.97 -1.99
N ALA A 108 -21.43 12.78 -1.23
CA ALA A 108 -22.89 12.70 -1.20
C ALA A 108 -23.56 13.06 -2.54
N ALA A 109 -22.90 13.88 -3.37
CA ALA A 109 -23.38 14.23 -4.70
C ALA A 109 -23.17 13.11 -5.74
N GLU A 110 -22.31 12.13 -5.47
CA GLU A 110 -21.88 11.13 -6.44
C GLU A 110 -22.16 9.70 -5.92
N GLU A 111 -23.32 9.15 -6.30
CA GLU A 111 -23.83 7.85 -5.83
C GLU A 111 -22.82 6.69 -6.00
N SER A 112 -21.99 6.72 -7.05
CA SER A 112 -20.95 5.71 -7.28
C SER A 112 -19.84 5.70 -6.23
N LEU A 113 -19.59 6.83 -5.56
CA LEU A 113 -18.59 6.96 -4.50
C LEU A 113 -19.18 6.56 -3.15
N VAL A 114 -20.45 6.87 -2.90
CA VAL A 114 -21.18 6.42 -1.70
C VAL A 114 -21.17 4.89 -1.59
N ALA A 115 -21.33 4.18 -2.71
CA ALA A 115 -21.31 2.72 -2.75
C ALA A 115 -19.92 2.10 -2.42
N GLN A 116 -18.84 2.88 -2.50
CA GLN A 116 -17.47 2.42 -2.26
C GLN A 116 -16.94 2.80 -0.87
N CYS A 117 -17.67 3.65 -0.13
CA CYS A 117 -17.31 4.02 1.24
C CYS A 117 -17.65 2.87 2.21
N PRO A 118 -16.69 2.37 3.00
CA PRO A 118 -17.01 1.45 4.09
C PRO A 118 -17.85 2.18 5.16
N PRO A 119 -18.76 1.49 5.85
CA PRO A 119 -19.59 2.11 6.89
C PRO A 119 -18.72 2.63 8.04
N GLY A 120 -18.88 3.90 8.40
CA GLY A 120 -18.17 4.58 9.50
C GLY A 120 -17.06 5.56 9.10
N THR A 121 -16.96 5.93 7.81
CA THR A 121 -15.88 6.81 7.29
C THR A 121 -16.29 8.28 7.13
N LEU A 122 -17.56 8.64 7.40
CA LEU A 122 -18.12 9.97 7.15
C LEU A 122 -18.82 10.57 8.39
N ASP A 123 -18.49 10.08 9.59
CA ASP A 123 -18.96 10.66 10.86
C ASP A 123 -17.94 11.66 11.43
#